data_AF-A0A4Q4VQK5-F1
#
_entry.id   AF-A0A4Q4VQK5-F1
#
_cell.length_a   1.000
_cell.length_b   1.000
_cell.length_c   1.000
_cell.angle_alpha   90.00
_cell.angle_beta   90.00
_cell.angle_gamma   90.00
#
_symmetry.space_group_name_H-M   'P 1'
#
loop_
_entity.id
_entity.type
_entity.pdbx_description
1 polymer ?
#
loop_
_entity_poly.entity_id
_entity_poly.type
_entity_poly.pdbx_seq_one_letter_code
_entity_poly.pdbx_strand_id
1 'polypeptide(L)'
;MSGQLKSTLLVLATAAVAAGQSYTYVGCFSGPPGNSRETQNTFQSVGLCQSICEASHQPVAALGNHTSCFCGNLLPPRDQQVGEDNCNLPCAGFDLDICGGDGFFSVYSEEPVDPEEPNGTQSRGAGAEATGVATPSRVRCSRGSRA
;
A
#
# COMPACT_ATOMS: atom_id res chain seq x y z
N MET A 1 23.55 -58.94 13.46
CA MET A 1 23.10 -57.59 13.92
C MET A 1 23.43 -56.61 12.80
N SER A 2 22.49 -56.42 11.87
CA SER A 2 22.68 -55.59 10.68
C SER A 2 22.26 -54.15 10.99
N GLY A 3 23.24 -53.27 11.15
CA GLY A 3 23.01 -51.83 11.32
C GLY A 3 22.74 -51.17 9.97
N GLN A 4 21.53 -50.68 9.77
CA GLN A 4 21.20 -49.79 8.66
C GLN A 4 21.34 -48.34 9.14
N LEU A 5 22.48 -47.74 8.86
CA LEU A 5 22.56 -46.30 8.58
C LEU A 5 21.96 -46.11 7.18
N LYS A 6 20.95 -45.24 7.03
CA LYS A 6 20.79 -44.41 5.81
C LYS A 6 19.64 -43.40 5.96
N SER A 7 20.02 -42.15 5.71
CA SER A 7 19.18 -41.05 5.22
C SER A 7 18.11 -40.49 6.14
N THR A 8 18.55 -39.68 7.11
CA THR A 8 17.80 -38.47 7.47
C THR A 8 17.74 -37.55 6.25
N LEU A 9 16.60 -37.52 5.54
CA LEU A 9 16.28 -36.42 4.62
C LEU A 9 16.10 -35.14 5.46
N LEU A 10 17.04 -34.20 5.35
CA LEU A 10 16.83 -32.83 5.81
C LEU A 10 15.90 -32.16 4.81
N VAL A 11 14.61 -32.03 5.15
CA VAL A 11 13.68 -31.19 4.39
C VAL A 11 13.98 -29.74 4.76
N LEU A 12 14.72 -29.04 3.90
CA LEU A 12 14.84 -27.58 3.96
C LEU A 12 13.49 -26.99 3.53
N ALA A 13 12.60 -26.77 4.49
CA ALA A 13 11.37 -26.01 4.28
C ALA A 13 11.77 -24.55 4.05
N THR A 14 11.89 -24.14 2.79
CA THR A 14 11.94 -22.72 2.44
C THR A 14 10.56 -22.15 2.70
N ALA A 15 10.36 -21.51 3.85
CA ALA A 15 9.18 -20.69 4.10
C ALA A 15 9.24 -19.51 3.13
N ALA A 16 8.46 -19.56 2.06
CA ALA A 16 8.17 -18.38 1.27
C ALA A 16 7.36 -17.45 2.18
N VAL A 17 8.00 -16.38 2.64
CA VAL A 17 7.29 -15.29 3.31
C VAL A 17 6.50 -14.60 2.21
N ALA A 18 5.22 -14.93 2.09
CA ALA A 18 4.30 -14.14 1.30
C ALA A 18 4.21 -12.77 1.98
N ALA A 19 4.83 -11.75 1.39
CA ALA A 19 4.57 -10.37 1.76
C ALA A 19 3.14 -10.04 1.28
N GLY A 20 2.17 -10.13 2.19
CA GLY A 20 0.82 -9.63 1.93
C GLY A 20 0.88 -8.11 1.82
N GLN A 21 0.26 -7.55 0.78
CA GLN A 21 0.12 -6.10 0.68
C GLN A 21 -0.73 -5.62 1.84
N SER A 22 -0.19 -4.70 2.65
CA SER A 22 -0.86 -4.27 3.88
C SER A 22 -1.48 -2.90 3.66
N TYR A 23 -2.81 -2.84 3.63
CA TYR A 23 -3.52 -1.57 3.57
C TYR A 23 -3.44 -0.86 4.92
N THR A 24 -3.15 0.42 4.87
CA THR A 24 -3.02 1.30 6.03
C THR A 24 -4.07 2.40 5.97
N TYR A 25 -4.61 2.80 7.12
CA TYR A 25 -5.64 3.83 7.16
C TYR A 25 -5.05 5.20 6.82
N VAL A 26 -5.68 5.92 5.90
CA VAL A 26 -5.24 7.23 5.41
C VAL A 26 -6.05 8.36 6.04
N GLY A 27 -7.35 8.16 6.23
CA GLY A 27 -8.25 9.15 6.83
C GLY A 27 -9.68 9.08 6.31
N CYS A 28 -10.51 9.98 6.83
CA CYS A 28 -11.89 10.18 6.39
C CYS A 28 -11.99 11.24 5.27
N PHE A 29 -12.72 10.93 4.20
CA PHE A 29 -12.87 11.81 3.04
C PHE A 29 -14.33 12.03 2.64
N SER A 30 -14.63 13.20 2.07
CA SER A 30 -15.96 13.55 1.53
C SER A 30 -16.21 13.05 0.10
N GLY A 31 -15.26 12.30 -0.46
CA GLY A 31 -15.34 11.76 -1.82
C GLY A 31 -14.63 10.41 -1.92
N PRO A 32 -15.06 9.55 -2.86
CA PRO A 32 -14.44 8.24 -3.06
C PRO A 32 -13.05 8.37 -3.69
N PRO A 33 -12.24 7.29 -3.68
CA PRO A 33 -10.97 7.25 -4.40
C PRO A 33 -11.15 7.53 -5.90
N GLY A 34 -10.13 8.11 -6.52
CA GLY A 34 -10.13 8.38 -7.96
C GLY A 34 -10.10 7.10 -8.79
N ASN A 35 -10.82 7.12 -9.92
CA ASN A 35 -11.01 5.96 -10.82
C ASN A 35 -11.47 4.69 -10.09
N SER A 36 -12.26 4.84 -9.02
CA SER A 36 -12.69 3.70 -8.22
C SER A 36 -13.87 2.96 -8.84
N ARG A 37 -13.94 1.67 -8.53
CA ARG A 37 -15.10 0.81 -8.79
C ARG A 37 -15.75 0.42 -7.47
N GLU A 38 -17.06 0.65 -7.38
CA GLU A 38 -17.87 0.26 -6.22
C GLU A 38 -18.28 -1.22 -6.32
N THR A 39 -18.29 -1.89 -5.18
CA THR A 39 -18.96 -3.17 -4.95
C THR A 39 -19.70 -3.07 -3.62
N GLN A 40 -20.87 -3.70 -3.51
CA GLN A 40 -21.64 -3.75 -2.26
C GLN A 40 -21.66 -5.16 -1.70
N ASN A 41 -21.54 -5.28 -0.38
CA ASN A 41 -21.67 -6.55 0.33
C ASN A 41 -22.50 -6.37 1.61
N THR A 42 -23.48 -7.26 1.82
CA THR A 42 -24.31 -7.26 3.02
C THR A 42 -23.52 -7.60 4.30
N PHE A 43 -22.37 -8.26 4.15
CA PHE A 43 -21.46 -8.62 5.23
C PHE A 43 -20.11 -7.91 5.09
N GLN A 44 -20.15 -6.61 4.76
CA GLN A 44 -18.94 -5.81 4.56
C GLN A 44 -18.10 -5.69 5.85
N SER A 45 -16.78 -5.67 5.70
CA SER A 45 -15.78 -5.36 6.73
C SER A 45 -14.57 -4.67 6.09
N VAL A 46 -13.68 -4.09 6.88
CA VAL A 46 -12.45 -3.48 6.35
C VAL A 46 -11.60 -4.54 5.65
N GLY A 47 -11.37 -5.67 6.32
CA GLY A 47 -10.59 -6.78 5.76
C GLY A 47 -11.17 -7.32 4.45
N LEU A 48 -12.49 -7.45 4.34
CA LEU A 48 -13.13 -7.90 3.10
C LEU A 48 -12.91 -6.91 1.95
N CYS A 49 -13.05 -5.60 2.19
CA CYS A 49 -12.83 -4.61 1.14
C CYS A 49 -11.38 -4.65 0.65
N GLN A 50 -10.43 -4.67 1.58
CA GLN A 50 -9.00 -4.73 1.27
C GLN A 50 -8.67 -5.96 0.43
N SER A 51 -9.18 -7.15 0.79
CA SER A 51 -8.97 -8.37 -0.01
C SER A 51 -9.57 -8.28 -1.42
N ILE A 52 -10.72 -7.62 -1.59
CA ILE A 52 -11.32 -7.38 -2.92
C ILE A 52 -10.43 -6.46 -3.76
N CYS A 53 -9.90 -5.40 -3.16
CA CYS A 53 -9.04 -4.44 -3.85
C CYS A 53 -7.67 -5.03 -4.19
N GLU A 54 -7.07 -5.82 -3.28
CA GLU A 54 -5.84 -6.58 -3.52
C GLU A 54 -6.02 -7.56 -4.68
N ALA A 55 -7.11 -8.33 -4.69
CA ALA A 55 -7.45 -9.25 -5.78
C ALA A 55 -7.69 -8.55 -7.13
N SER A 56 -8.00 -7.26 -7.10
CA SER A 56 -8.20 -6.41 -8.27
C SER A 56 -6.96 -5.55 -8.61
N HIS A 57 -5.85 -5.75 -7.89
CA HIS A 57 -4.60 -4.97 -8.01
C HIS A 57 -4.82 -3.45 -7.89
N GLN A 58 -5.69 -3.03 -6.98
CA GLN A 58 -6.02 -1.62 -6.74
C GLN A 58 -5.40 -1.15 -5.43
N PRO A 59 -4.40 -0.24 -5.42
CA PRO A 59 -3.65 0.12 -4.22
C PRO A 59 -4.45 0.94 -3.19
N VAL A 60 -5.67 1.38 -3.52
CA VAL A 60 -6.54 2.16 -2.63
C VAL A 60 -7.87 1.44 -2.44
N ALA A 61 -8.23 1.25 -1.18
CA ALA A 61 -9.53 0.77 -0.75
C ALA A 61 -10.27 1.88 -0.01
N ALA A 62 -11.57 2.01 -0.19
CA ALA A 62 -12.39 2.87 0.65
C ALA A 62 -13.73 2.23 0.99
N LEU A 63 -14.23 2.50 2.19
CA LEU A 63 -15.50 1.98 2.66
C LEU A 63 -16.50 3.11 2.87
N GLY A 64 -17.76 2.87 2.55
CA GLY A 64 -18.84 3.84 2.71
C GLY A 64 -20.19 3.19 2.97
N ASN A 65 -21.12 3.95 3.59
CA ASN A 65 -22.52 3.58 3.76
C ASN A 65 -22.76 2.15 4.30
N HIS A 66 -21.98 1.70 5.29
CA HIS A 66 -22.01 0.36 5.92
C HIS A 66 -21.61 -0.84 5.05
N THR A 67 -21.94 -0.83 3.76
CA THR A 67 -21.89 -2.01 2.86
C THR A 67 -21.05 -1.79 1.62
N SER A 68 -20.66 -0.55 1.32
CA SER A 68 -20.00 -0.20 0.06
C SER A 68 -18.48 -0.30 0.22
N CYS A 69 -17.84 -0.86 -0.80
CA CYS A 69 -16.41 -0.97 -0.95
C CYS A 69 -15.99 -0.38 -2.30
N PHE A 70 -14.99 0.48 -2.29
CA PHE A 70 -14.47 1.17 -3.46
C PHE A 70 -13.01 0.81 -3.64
N CYS A 71 -12.66 0.24 -4.79
CA CYS A 71 -11.28 -0.07 -5.13
C CYS A 71 -10.82 0.87 -6.23
N GLY A 72 -9.75 1.63 -5.99
CA GLY A 72 -9.21 2.61 -6.93
C GLY A 72 -7.70 2.65 -6.92
N ASN A 73 -7.14 3.45 -7.84
CA ASN A 73 -5.70 3.58 -8.02
C ASN A 73 -5.15 4.92 -7.55
N LEU A 74 -6.01 5.86 -7.14
CA LEU A 74 -5.64 7.19 -6.69
C LEU A 74 -6.35 7.52 -5.38
N LEU A 75 -5.59 8.04 -4.41
CA LEU A 75 -6.16 8.61 -3.20
C LEU A 75 -7.08 9.79 -3.55
N PRO A 76 -8.15 10.04 -2.77
CA PRO A 76 -8.90 11.27 -2.91
C PRO A 76 -8.02 12.51 -2.70
N PRO A 77 -8.38 13.65 -3.30
CA PRO A 77 -7.72 14.93 -3.05
C PRO A 77 -7.65 15.26 -1.55
N ARG A 78 -6.53 15.85 -1.10
CA ARG A 78 -6.29 16.16 0.31
C ARG A 78 -7.25 17.22 0.87
N ASP A 79 -7.76 18.10 0.03
CA ASP A 79 -8.77 19.11 0.38
C ASP A 79 -10.17 18.49 0.62
N GLN A 80 -10.37 17.22 0.28
CA GLN A 80 -11.57 16.44 0.60
C GLN A 80 -11.43 15.66 1.92
N GLN A 81 -10.28 15.73 2.59
CA GLN A 81 -10.12 15.12 3.90
C GLN A 81 -10.97 15.89 4.93
N VAL A 82 -11.75 15.17 5.72
CA VAL A 82 -12.68 15.72 6.71
C VAL A 82 -12.39 15.18 8.10
N GLY A 83 -13.09 15.70 9.11
CA GLY A 83 -12.98 15.19 10.48
C GLY A 83 -13.46 13.74 10.58
N GLU A 84 -12.75 12.96 11.38
CA GLU A 84 -13.00 11.52 11.62
C GLU A 84 -14.42 11.23 12.12
N ASP A 85 -15.06 12.20 12.80
CA ASP A 85 -16.46 12.10 13.26
C ASP A 85 -17.45 11.88 12.10
N ASN A 86 -17.07 12.22 10.87
CA ASN A 86 -17.89 11.95 9.69
C ASN A 86 -17.78 10.48 9.23
N CYS A 87 -16.72 9.77 9.60
CA CYS A 87 -16.54 8.34 9.30
C CYS A 87 -16.73 7.53 10.58
N ASN A 88 -17.98 7.40 11.03
CA ASN A 88 -18.33 6.75 12.29
C ASN A 88 -19.36 5.62 12.12
N LEU A 89 -19.69 5.23 10.89
CA LEU A 89 -20.66 4.18 10.64
C LEU A 89 -20.00 2.81 10.74
N PRO A 90 -20.54 1.89 11.57
CA PRO A 90 -20.00 0.55 11.69
C PRO A 90 -20.25 -0.26 10.41
N CYS A 91 -19.35 -1.17 10.08
CA CYS A 91 -19.52 -2.07 8.96
C CYS A 91 -20.66 -3.09 9.20
N ALA A 92 -21.42 -3.40 8.15
CA ALA A 92 -22.60 -4.29 8.27
C ALA A 92 -22.26 -5.74 8.63
N GLY A 93 -21.06 -6.23 8.26
CA GLY A 93 -20.61 -7.60 8.55
C GLY A 93 -19.71 -7.72 9.78
N PHE A 94 -19.14 -6.62 10.26
CA PHE A 94 -18.28 -6.60 11.45
C PHE A 94 -18.31 -5.21 12.08
N ASP A 95 -19.10 -5.05 13.13
CA ASP A 95 -19.45 -3.75 13.73
C ASP A 95 -18.31 -3.07 14.50
N LEU A 96 -17.21 -3.77 14.76
CA LEU A 96 -15.98 -3.19 15.30
C LEU A 96 -15.15 -2.45 14.24
N ASP A 97 -15.41 -2.69 12.96
CA ASP A 97 -14.82 -1.94 11.85
C ASP A 97 -15.67 -0.73 11.48
N ILE A 98 -15.02 0.30 10.95
CA ILE A 98 -15.66 1.53 10.46
C ILE A 98 -15.75 1.50 8.93
N CYS A 99 -16.95 1.65 8.40
CA CYS A 99 -17.29 1.63 6.97
C CYS A 99 -17.69 3.02 6.45
N GLY A 100 -16.87 4.02 6.75
CA GLY A 100 -17.10 5.40 6.34
C GLY A 100 -18.24 6.07 7.11
N GLY A 101 -19.01 6.90 6.41
CA GLY A 101 -20.13 7.67 6.92
C GLY A 101 -21.25 7.83 5.91
N ASP A 102 -22.28 8.59 6.27
CA ASP A 102 -23.36 8.97 5.36
C ASP A 102 -22.81 9.90 4.26
N GLY A 103 -22.38 9.33 3.14
CA GLY A 103 -21.70 10.05 2.07
C GLY A 103 -20.21 10.34 2.33
N PHE A 104 -19.61 9.73 3.35
CA PHE A 104 -18.18 9.84 3.68
C PHE A 104 -17.47 8.50 3.59
N PHE A 105 -16.16 8.55 3.36
CA PHE A 105 -15.37 7.39 2.98
C PHE A 105 -14.18 7.20 3.92
N SER A 106 -14.09 6.02 4.55
CA SER A 106 -12.88 5.59 5.27
C SER A 106 -11.89 5.03 4.26
N VAL A 107 -10.76 5.70 4.05
CA VAL A 107 -9.80 5.37 2.98
C VAL A 107 -8.56 4.68 3.52
N TYR A 108 -8.09 3.66 2.80
CA TYR A 108 -6.91 2.87 3.09
C TYR A 108 -6.02 2.71 1.84
N SER A 109 -4.70 2.58 2.02
CA SER A 109 -3.75 2.34 0.92
C SER A 109 -2.58 1.43 1.28
N GLU A 110 -2.04 0.70 0.28
CA GLU A 110 -0.93 -0.25 0.45
C GLU A 110 0.40 0.40 0.90
N GLU A 111 0.67 1.65 0.50
CA GLU A 111 1.81 2.41 1.01
C GLU A 111 1.35 3.78 1.57
N PRO A 112 1.47 4.01 2.88
CA PRO A 112 1.34 5.34 3.45
C PRO A 112 2.70 6.05 3.33
N VAL A 113 2.84 6.97 2.37
CA VAL A 113 3.94 7.93 2.38
C VAL A 113 3.44 9.16 3.14
N ASP A 114 4.07 9.46 4.27
CA ASP A 114 3.82 10.69 5.03
C ASP A 114 3.85 11.92 4.10
N PRO A 115 2.92 12.88 4.25
CA PRO A 115 2.79 14.00 3.31
C PRO A 115 3.94 15.03 3.31
N GLU A 116 5.06 14.84 4.03
CA GLU A 116 6.11 15.87 4.15
C GLU A 116 7.58 15.40 4.27
N GLU A 117 7.99 14.25 3.71
CA GLU A 117 9.43 14.03 3.47
C GLU A 117 9.75 13.55 2.04
N PRO A 118 10.70 14.21 1.34
CA PRO A 118 11.31 13.64 0.14
C PRO A 118 12.19 12.48 0.61
N ASN A 119 11.67 11.25 0.56
CA ASN A 119 12.47 10.07 0.82
C ASN A 119 13.54 9.97 -0.29
N GLY A 120 14.71 10.52 0.02
CA GLY A 120 15.90 10.41 -0.79
C GLY A 120 16.29 8.96 -0.94
N THR A 121 16.51 8.57 -2.18
CA THR A 121 17.37 7.45 -2.58
C THR A 121 16.94 6.07 -2.04
N GLN A 122 16.16 5.34 -2.84
CA GLN A 122 16.20 3.88 -2.79
C GLN A 122 17.58 3.42 -3.29
N SER A 123 18.49 3.16 -2.36
CA SER A 123 19.72 2.41 -2.64
C SER A 123 19.68 1.11 -1.86
N ARG A 124 19.61 0.01 -2.62
CA ARG A 124 20.37 -1.25 -2.52
C ARG A 124 19.49 -2.39 -3.03
N GLY A 125 19.88 -3.17 -4.02
CA GLY A 125 21.11 -3.18 -4.80
C GLY A 125 20.95 -4.24 -5.87
N ALA A 126 21.16 -3.84 -7.12
CA ALA A 126 21.42 -4.80 -8.18
C ALA A 126 22.77 -5.48 -7.90
N GLY A 127 22.79 -6.80 -8.09
CA GLY A 127 23.97 -7.62 -7.93
C GLY A 127 25.18 -7.08 -8.68
N ALA A 128 26.35 -7.34 -8.08
CA ALA A 128 27.65 -7.15 -8.69
C ALA A 128 27.72 -7.81 -10.08
N GLU A 129 28.21 -7.10 -11.09
CA GLU A 129 29.57 -7.25 -11.62
C GLU A 129 29.73 -6.39 -12.89
N ALA A 130 30.80 -5.59 -12.94
CA ALA A 130 31.69 -5.43 -14.11
C ALA A 130 32.58 -4.20 -13.92
N THR A 131 33.81 -4.50 -13.50
CA THR A 131 35.09 -3.90 -13.88
C THR A 131 35.05 -2.85 -14.99
N GLY A 132 35.55 -1.64 -14.73
CA GLY A 132 35.76 -0.64 -15.78
C GLY A 132 36.42 0.65 -15.28
N VAL A 133 37.72 0.75 -15.54
CA VAL A 133 38.65 1.86 -15.28
C VAL A 133 38.21 3.20 -15.90
N ALA A 134 38.31 4.31 -15.15
CA ALA A 134 38.87 5.61 -15.61
C ALA A 134 38.88 6.71 -14.52
N THR A 135 40.08 7.18 -14.17
CA THR A 135 40.41 8.45 -13.48
C THR A 135 40.28 9.64 -14.47
N PRO A 136 40.48 10.93 -14.07
CA PRO A 136 40.11 11.65 -12.84
C PRO A 136 39.18 12.87 -13.12
N SER A 137 38.59 13.37 -12.04
CA SER A 137 38.01 14.72 -11.92
C SER A 137 38.89 15.84 -12.46
N ARG A 138 38.31 16.75 -13.25
CA ARG A 138 38.57 18.19 -13.13
C ARG A 138 37.30 19.01 -13.34
N VAL A 139 36.87 19.60 -12.24
CA VAL A 139 35.90 20.69 -12.10
C VAL A 139 36.33 21.87 -12.98
N ARG A 140 35.39 22.43 -13.75
CA ARG A 140 35.46 23.83 -14.19
C ARG A 140 34.06 24.42 -14.30
N CYS A 141 33.58 25.00 -13.20
CA CYS A 141 32.55 26.02 -13.22
C CYS A 141 33.22 27.36 -13.54
N SER A 142 32.80 28.04 -14.60
CA SER A 142 33.05 29.48 -14.74
C SER A 142 31.90 30.13 -15.48
N ARG A 143 31.12 30.84 -14.66
CA ARG A 143 30.05 31.81 -14.93
C ARG A 143 30.24 32.59 -16.24
N GLY A 144 29.18 32.62 -17.05
CA GLY A 144 29.03 33.60 -18.12
C GLY A 144 28.86 35.00 -17.53
N SER A 145 29.74 35.91 -17.94
CA SER A 145 29.61 37.35 -17.70
C SER A 145 29.17 38.00 -19.00
N ARG A 146 28.19 38.90 -18.88
CA ARG A 146 27.60 39.72 -19.95
C ARG A 146 28.64 40.58 -20.65
N ALA A 147 28.44 40.79 -21.95
CA ALA A 147 28.57 42.07 -22.63
C ALA A 147 27.58 42.09 -23.79
#